data_AF-A0A8J6DM58-F1
#
_entry.id   AF-A0A8J6DM58-F1
#
_cell.length_a   1.000
_cell.length_b   1.000
_cell.length_c   1.000
_cell.angle_alpha   90.00
_cell.angle_beta   90.00
_cell.angle_gamma   90.00
#
_symmetry.space_group_name_H-M   'P 1'
#
loop_
_entity.id
_entity.type
_entity.pdbx_description
1 polymer ?
#
loop_
_entity_poly.entity_id
_entity_poly.type
_entity_poly.pdbx_seq_one_letter_code
_entity_poly.pdbx_strand_id
1 'polypeptide(L)' 'VKRHLDPLPAGYFYNGTQFVNFFGDKTDFHPRLGAIFLNEVTVMDQFMNDYVEEANREIEKYNRELEQQEYHDLFEQRP' A
#
# COMPACT_ATOMS: atom_id res chain seq x y z
N VAL A 1 -7.01 10.38 4.01
CA VAL A 1 -5.76 10.62 3.26
C VAL A 1 -5.95 10.10 1.84
N LYS A 2 -5.95 10.94 0.80
CA LYS A 2 -5.91 10.44 -0.59
C LYS A 2 -4.48 9.99 -0.86
N ARG A 3 -4.24 8.69 -0.80
CA ARG A 3 -2.94 8.09 -1.15
C ARG A 3 -2.95 7.90 -2.66
N HIS A 4 -2.23 8.75 -3.38
CA HIS A 4 -1.98 8.59 -4.81
C HIS A 4 -0.54 8.11 -4.97
N LEU A 5 -0.30 7.33 -6.02
CA LEU A 5 1.06 7.06 -6.48
C LEU A 5 1.74 8.38 -6.84
N ASP A 6 3.06 8.38 -6.81
CA ASP A 6 3.83 9.50 -7.31
C ASP A 6 3.46 9.80 -8.77
N PRO A 7 3.52 11.07 -9.19
CA PRO A 7 3.16 11.46 -10.54
C PRO A 7 4.00 10.68 -11.56
N LEU A 8 3.39 10.46 -12.74
CA LEU A 8 4.07 9.74 -13.80
C LEU A 8 5.38 10.44 -14.19
N PRO A 9 6.42 9.65 -14.47
CA PRO A 9 7.66 10.22 -14.92
C PRO A 9 7.51 10.99 -16.23
N ALA A 10 8.35 12.01 -16.43
CA ALA A 10 8.32 12.81 -17.66
C ALA A 10 8.46 11.91 -18.89
N GLY A 11 7.47 12.00 -19.79
CA GLY A 11 7.43 11.19 -21.00
C GLY A 11 6.70 9.87 -20.92
N TYR A 12 6.08 9.60 -19.78
CA TYR A 12 5.05 8.60 -19.66
C TYR A 12 3.68 9.26 -19.52
N PHE A 13 2.68 8.65 -20.12
CA PHE A 13 1.28 8.99 -19.91
C PHE A 13 0.44 7.73 -19.76
N TYR A 14 -0.69 7.84 -19.08
CA TYR A 14 -1.68 6.77 -18.99
C TYR A 14 -2.78 7.02 -20.01
N ASN A 15 -3.01 6.06 -20.91
CA ASN A 15 -3.98 6.20 -21.99
C ASN A 15 -5.40 5.70 -21.63
N GLY A 16 -5.65 5.40 -20.36
CA GLY A 16 -6.91 4.80 -19.88
C GLY A 16 -6.87 3.28 -19.72
N THR A 17 -5.86 2.62 -20.30
CA THR A 17 -5.66 1.16 -20.14
C THR A 17 -4.23 0.84 -19.74
N GLN A 18 -3.24 1.46 -20.38
CA GLN A 18 -1.82 1.17 -20.23
C GLN A 18 -1.01 2.45 -20.08
N PHE A 19 0.18 2.32 -19.48
CA PHE A 19 1.17 3.38 -19.48
C PHE A 19 2.01 3.28 -20.75
N VAL A 20 2.20 4.40 -21.41
CA VAL A 20 2.92 4.49 -22.68
C VAL A 20 4.03 5.51 -22.57
N ASN A 21 5.23 5.17 -23.04
CA ASN A 21 6.36 6.11 -23.09
C ASN A 21 6.41 6.89 -24.43
N PHE A 22 7.30 7.87 -24.55
CA PHE A 22 7.50 8.61 -25.80
C PHE A 22 7.89 7.74 -27.00
N PHE A 23 8.52 6.59 -26.77
CA PHE A 23 8.94 5.66 -27.81
C PHE A 23 7.83 4.69 -28.24
N GLY A 24 6.66 4.74 -27.57
CA GLY A 24 5.53 3.87 -27.85
C GLY A 24 5.53 2.53 -27.09
N ASP A 25 6.51 2.29 -26.22
CA ASP A 25 6.53 1.12 -25.36
C ASP A 25 5.39 1.19 -24.36
N LYS A 26 4.75 0.05 -24.12
CA LYS A 26 3.59 -0.07 -23.25
C LYS A 26 3.91 -0.95 -22.05
N THR A 27 3.36 -0.57 -20.90
CA THR A 27 3.42 -1.37 -19.68
C THR A 27 2.09 -1.25 -18.93
N ASP A 28 1.66 -2.37 -18.37
CA ASP A 28 0.47 -2.43 -17.52
C ASP A 28 0.77 -1.93 -16.10
N PHE A 29 2.05 -1.82 -15.74
CA PHE A 29 2.52 -1.38 -14.44
C PHE A 29 3.03 0.07 -14.49
N HIS A 30 2.89 0.79 -13.38
CA HIS A 30 3.34 2.18 -13.28
C HIS A 30 4.84 2.28 -13.59
N PRO A 31 5.22 3.06 -14.63
CA PRO A 31 6.61 3.18 -15.04
C PRO A 31 7.41 3.95 -14.00
N ARG A 32 8.65 3.51 -13.77
CA ARG A 32 9.58 4.14 -12.82
C ARG A 32 10.65 4.90 -13.61
N LEU A 33 10.77 6.22 -13.45
CA LEU A 33 12.07 6.87 -13.73
C LEU A 33 12.98 6.52 -12.56
N GLY A 34 13.79 5.47 -12.72
CA GLY A 34 14.81 5.10 -11.73
C GLY A 34 15.35 3.68 -11.81
N ALA A 35 14.76 2.76 -12.60
CA ALA A 35 15.21 1.36 -12.64
C ALA A 35 15.82 0.96 -14.00
N ILE A 36 16.59 1.83 -14.64
CA ILE A 36 17.54 1.38 -15.67
C ILE A 36 18.84 0.88 -15.00
N PHE A 37 19.06 1.21 -13.73
CA PHE A 37 20.23 0.78 -12.99
C PHE A 37 19.83 0.37 -11.57
N LEU A 38 20.16 -0.87 -11.21
CA LEU A 38 20.11 -1.48 -9.88
C LEU A 38 18.76 -2.13 -9.48
N ASN A 39 18.88 -3.35 -8.97
CA ASN A 39 17.85 -4.22 -8.40
C ASN A 39 17.23 -3.59 -7.14
N GLU A 40 16.49 -2.50 -7.30
CA GLU A 40 15.94 -1.71 -6.20
C GLU A 40 14.41 -1.86 -6.15
N VAL A 41 13.88 -1.99 -4.92
CA VAL A 41 12.47 -2.16 -4.55
C VAL A 41 11.56 -1.24 -5.37
N THR A 42 10.43 -1.75 -5.88
CA THR A 42 9.56 -0.93 -6.72
C THR A 42 8.84 0.15 -5.91
N VAL A 43 8.57 1.32 -6.50
CA VAL A 43 7.74 2.36 -5.86
C VAL A 43 6.37 1.80 -5.46
N MET A 44 5.88 0.81 -6.22
CA MET A 44 4.70 0.05 -5.85
C MET A 44 4.92 -0.80 -4.60
N ASP A 45 6.03 -1.52 -4.50
CA ASP A 45 6.34 -2.32 -3.30
C ASP A 45 6.49 -1.42 -2.08
N GLN A 46 7.14 -0.24 -2.22
CA GLN A 46 7.22 0.72 -1.12
C GLN A 46 5.84 1.24 -0.73
N PHE A 47 5.02 1.65 -1.70
CA PHE A 47 3.65 2.10 -1.45
C PHE A 47 2.81 1.02 -0.75
N MET A 48 2.96 -0.24 -1.19
CA MET A 48 2.26 -1.38 -0.59
C MET A 48 2.77 -1.65 0.83
N ASN A 49 4.08 -1.58 1.06
CA ASN A 49 4.67 -1.74 2.39
C ASN A 49 4.19 -0.65 3.35
N ASP A 50 4.23 0.62 2.94
CA ASP A 50 3.75 1.76 3.73
C ASP A 50 2.26 1.60 4.07
N TYR A 51 1.47 1.10 3.12
CA TYR A 51 0.06 0.80 3.36
C TYR A 51 -0.12 -0.30 4.39
N VAL A 52 0.57 -1.43 4.23
CA VAL A 52 0.46 -2.59 5.12
C VAL A 52 0.94 -2.25 6.53
N GLU A 53 2.04 -1.50 6.66
CA GLU A 53 2.58 -1.09 7.95
C GLU A 53 1.57 -0.22 8.72
N GLU A 54 0.98 0.78 8.07
CA GLU A 54 -0.01 1.63 8.72
C GLU A 54 -1.29 0.85 9.08
N ALA A 55 -1.78 -0.01 8.19
CA ALA A 55 -2.93 -0.85 8.48
C ALA A 55 -2.67 -1.77 9.69
N ASN A 56 -1.49 -2.39 9.75
CA ASN A 56 -1.08 -3.20 10.90
C ASN A 56 -1.01 -2.37 12.18
N ARG A 57 -0.51 -1.12 12.11
CA ARG A 57 -0.45 -0.22 13.25
C ARG A 57 -1.85 0.14 13.79
N GLU A 58 -2.82 0.35 12.90
CA GLU A 58 -4.21 0.57 13.28
C GLU A 58 -4.82 -0.68 13.94
N ILE A 59 -4.54 -1.87 13.40
CA ILE A 59 -4.98 -3.15 13.98
C ILE A 59 -4.37 -3.34 15.37
N GLU A 60 -3.07 -3.12 15.54
CA GLU A 60 -2.40 -3.25 16.84
C GLU A 60 -2.96 -2.28 17.89
N LYS A 61 -3.27 -1.05 17.48
CA LYS A 61 -3.94 -0.09 18.36
C LYS A 61 -5.28 -0.63 18.83
N TYR A 62 -6.10 -1.14 17.91
CA TYR A 62 -7.41 -1.69 18.25
C TYR A 62 -7.32 -2.95 19.12
N ASN A 63 -6.38 -3.84 18.85
CA ASN A 63 -6.14 -5.04 19.67
C ASN A 63 -5.77 -4.68 21.10
N ARG A 64 -4.92 -3.66 21.31
CA ARG A 64 -4.60 -3.16 22.66
C ARG A 64 -5.81 -2.57 23.38
N GLU A 65 -6.67 -1.86 22.66
CA GLU A 65 -7.92 -1.34 23.22
C GLU A 65 -8.88 -2.47 23.63
N LEU A 66 -8.93 -3.57 22.85
CA LEU A 66 -9.70 -4.77 23.18
C LEU A 66 -9.14 -5.52 24.38
N GLU A 67 -7.82 -5.68 24.49
CA GLU A 67 -7.18 -6.35 25.64
C GLU A 67 -7.44 -5.64 26.98
N GLN A 68 -7.64 -4.32 26.95
CA GLN A 68 -7.99 -3.52 28.13
C GLN A 68 -9.47 -3.62 28.51
N GLN A 69 -10.31 -4.14 27.63
CA GLN A 69 -11.72 -4.37 27.94
C GLN A 69 -11.83 -5.68 28.71
N GLU A 70 -12.36 -5.59 29.92
CA GLU A 70 -12.73 -6.78 30.70
C GLU A 70 -13.86 -7.49 29.95
N TYR A 71 -13.57 -8.68 29.40
CA TYR A 71 -14.58 -9.49 28.75
C TYR A 71 -15.48 -10.10 29.83
N HIS A 72 -16.70 -9.59 29.94
CA HIS A 72 -17.71 -10.21 30.78
C HIS A 72 -18.30 -11.40 30.03
N ASP A 73 -17.86 -12.61 30.38
CA ASP A 73 -18.48 -13.82 29.87
C ASP A 73 -19.91 -13.94 30.41
N LEU A 74 -20.89 -13.77 29.52
CA LEU A 74 -22.32 -13.86 29.85
C LEU A 74 -22.75 -15.30 30.23
N PHE A 75 -21.89 -16.29 30.01
CA PHE A 75 -22.15 -17.70 30.28
C PHE A 75 -21.25 -18.29 31.36
N GLU A 76 -20.38 -17.48 32.00
CA GLU A 76 -19.65 -17.92 33.19
C GLU A 76 -20.66 -18.20 34.32
N GLN A 77 -21.00 -19.48 34.49
CA GLN A 77 -21.77 -19.95 35.62
C GLN A 77 -20.92 -19.74 36.88
N ARG A 78 -21.27 -18.71 37.68
CA ARG A 78 -20.68 -18.55 39.01
C ARG A 78 -20.97 -19.81 39.84
N PRO A 79 -19.96 -20.34 40.58
CA PRO A 79 -20.15 -21.48 41.46
C PRO A 79 -21.11 -21.19 42.62
#